data_AF-A0A1F9CX68-F1
#
_entry.id   AF-A0A1F9CX68-F1
#
_cell.length_a   1.000
_cell.length_b   1.000
_cell.length_c   1.000
_cell.angle_alpha   90.00
_cell.angle_beta   90.00
_cell.angle_gamma   90.00
#
_symmetry.space_group_name_H-M   'P 1'
#
loop_
_entity.id
_entity.type
_entity.pdbx_description
1 polymer ?
#
loop_
_entity_poly.entity_id
_entity_poly.type
_entity_poly.pdbx_seq_one_letter_code
_entity_poly.pdbx_strand_id
1 'polypeptide(L)'
;MIRLLVALASDGTVYVPAPCRGVVSGLKAVYQTNTVEPGDTIIASRDTTAVNTLTAVTTAGLVVETGVPDVTNKGLVFDPADTTPANQVIKLVANGAAGAALVEIEFDEFAYVKQAASEA
;
A
#
# COMPACT_ATOMS: atom_id res chain seq x y z
N MET A 1 -4.74 -2.25 -14.98
CA MET A 1 -3.73 -2.03 -13.92
C MET A 1 -3.37 -0.55 -13.89
N ILE A 2 -3.57 0.09 -12.75
CA ILE A 2 -3.38 1.52 -12.52
C ILE A 2 -2.17 1.70 -11.59
N ARG A 3 -1.33 2.71 -11.84
CA ARG A 3 -0.21 3.07 -10.97
C ARG A 3 -0.47 4.40 -10.29
N LEU A 4 -0.34 4.43 -8.98
CA LEU A 4 -0.53 5.63 -8.16
C LEU A 4 0.80 6.00 -7.54
N LEU A 5 1.28 7.22 -7.78
CA LEU A 5 2.48 7.75 -7.13
C LEU A 5 2.09 8.67 -5.98
N VAL A 6 2.60 8.40 -4.79
CA VAL A 6 2.23 9.10 -3.56
C VAL A 6 3.49 9.54 -2.83
N ALA A 7 3.54 10.83 -2.48
CA ALA A 7 4.57 11.34 -1.58
C ALA A 7 4.15 11.06 -0.13
N LEU A 8 5.02 10.39 0.62
CA LEU A 8 4.83 10.05 2.02
C LEU A 8 5.85 10.84 2.86
N ALA A 9 5.38 11.68 3.77
CA ALA A 9 6.25 12.39 4.71
C ALA A 9 6.89 11.40 5.70
N SER A 10 7.98 11.82 6.36
CA SER A 10 8.60 11.07 7.46
C SER A 10 7.57 10.82 8.56
N ASP A 11 7.45 9.57 9.04
CA ASP A 11 6.46 9.13 10.03
C ASP A 11 5.00 9.46 9.64
N GLY A 12 4.76 9.65 8.34
CA GLY A 12 3.47 10.08 7.80
C GLY A 12 2.46 8.95 7.73
N THR A 13 1.20 9.31 7.95
CA THR A 13 0.04 8.52 7.49
C THR A 13 -0.63 9.27 6.36
N VAL A 14 -0.86 8.59 5.23
CA VAL A 14 -1.58 9.14 4.07
C VAL A 14 -2.70 8.19 3.68
N TYR A 15 -3.87 8.76 3.39
CA TYR A 15 -5.01 8.02 2.85
C TYR A 15 -5.10 8.30 1.35
N VAL A 16 -4.96 7.25 0.56
CA VAL A 16 -4.99 7.30 -0.90
C VAL A 16 -6.35 6.79 -1.37
N PRO A 17 -7.20 7.62 -1.98
CA PRO A 17 -8.47 7.15 -2.52
C PRO A 17 -8.25 6.06 -3.58
N ALA A 18 -9.02 4.98 -3.51
CA ALA A 18 -9.00 3.95 -4.53
C ALA A 18 -9.54 4.53 -5.86
N PRO A 19 -8.83 4.40 -6.98
CA PRO A 19 -9.23 5.01 -8.26
C PRO A 19 -10.46 4.31 -8.87
N CYS A 20 -10.64 3.04 -8.55
CA CYS A 20 -11.74 2.18 -8.97
C CYS A 20 -11.83 0.99 -8.03
N ARG A 21 -12.82 0.12 -8.25
CA ARG A 21 -12.92 -1.16 -7.52
C ARG A 21 -11.77 -2.09 -7.93
N GLY A 22 -11.00 -2.58 -6.96
CA GLY A 22 -9.84 -3.44 -7.23
C GLY A 22 -9.03 -3.79 -5.99
N VAL A 23 -7.80 -4.26 -6.19
CA VAL A 23 -6.88 -4.67 -5.11
C VAL A 23 -5.50 -4.05 -5.27
N VAL A 24 -4.74 -3.99 -4.17
CA VAL A 24 -3.32 -3.64 -4.21
C VAL A 24 -2.53 -4.87 -4.68
N SER A 25 -2.06 -4.85 -5.93
CA SER A 25 -1.29 -5.93 -6.54
C SER A 25 0.21 -5.84 -6.26
N GLY A 26 0.72 -4.64 -5.99
CA GLY A 26 2.14 -4.41 -5.71
C GLY A 26 2.39 -3.08 -5.02
N LEU A 27 3.54 -2.96 -4.38
CA LEU A 27 4.01 -1.77 -3.69
C LEU A 27 5.50 -1.61 -3.93
N LYS A 28 5.94 -0.43 -4.31
CA LYS A 28 7.36 -0.07 -4.43
C LYS A 28 7.58 1.29 -3.80
N ALA A 29 8.76 1.54 -3.26
CA ALA A 29 9.10 2.85 -2.74
C ALA A 29 10.57 3.18 -2.89
N VAL A 30 10.85 4.48 -2.90
CA VAL A 30 12.19 5.03 -2.80
C VAL A 30 12.22 6.05 -1.66
N TYR A 31 12.97 5.73 -0.61
CA TYR A 31 13.24 6.67 0.47
C TYR A 31 14.11 7.83 -0.03
N GLN A 32 13.70 9.06 0.25
CA GLN A 32 14.33 10.30 -0.23
C GLN A 32 15.44 10.76 0.73
N THR A 33 16.28 9.82 1.15
CA THR A 33 17.45 10.01 2.02
C THR A 33 18.57 9.10 1.53
N ASN A 34 19.83 9.44 1.84
CA ASN A 34 21.00 8.63 1.45
C ASN A 34 21.12 7.33 2.27
N THR A 35 20.56 7.32 3.48
CA THR A 35 20.63 6.18 4.40
C THR A 35 19.29 5.94 5.07
N VAL A 36 18.93 4.67 5.24
CA VAL A 36 17.76 4.20 5.99
C VAL A 36 18.20 3.16 7.02
N GLU A 37 17.39 2.89 8.03
CA GLU A 37 17.68 1.81 8.96
C GLU A 37 17.04 0.50 8.46
N PRO A 38 17.77 -0.63 8.46
CA PRO A 38 17.17 -1.92 8.18
C PRO A 38 16.00 -2.19 9.13
N GLY A 39 14.86 -2.58 8.57
CA GLY A 39 13.61 -2.75 9.32
C GLY A 39 12.69 -1.54 9.31
N ASP A 40 13.10 -0.39 8.77
CA ASP A 40 12.17 0.68 8.42
C ASP A 40 11.14 0.14 7.41
N THR A 41 9.87 0.50 7.58
CA THR A 41 8.76 -0.08 6.80
C THR A 41 7.81 0.97 6.23
N ILE A 42 7.20 0.62 5.10
CA ILE A 42 6.01 1.29 4.57
C ILE A 42 4.92 0.23 4.41
N ILE A 43 3.80 0.42 5.09
CA ILE A 43 2.70 -0.53 5.12
C ILE A 43 1.52 0.07 4.37
N ALA A 44 1.04 -0.64 3.35
CA ALA A 44 -0.26 -0.40 2.76
C ALA A 44 -1.30 -1.27 3.48
N SER A 45 -2.34 -0.66 4.01
CA SER A 45 -3.40 -1.34 4.75
C SER A 45 -4.80 -0.89 4.34
N ARG A 46 -5.77 -1.76 4.61
CA ARG A 46 -7.18 -1.42 4.70
C ARG A 46 -7.53 -1.27 6.18
N ASP A 47 -7.72 -0.03 6.62
CA ASP A 47 -7.77 0.31 8.06
C ASP A 47 -6.53 -0.21 8.81
N THR A 48 -6.70 -1.19 9.71
CA THR A 48 -5.64 -1.81 10.52
C THR A 48 -5.06 -3.08 9.89
N THR A 49 -5.64 -3.55 8.78
CA THR A 49 -5.26 -4.81 8.12
C THR A 49 -4.28 -4.57 6.98
N ALA A 50 -3.02 -4.95 7.18
CA ALA A 50 -1.97 -4.83 6.16
C ALA A 50 -2.29 -5.69 4.92
N VAL A 51 -2.14 -5.13 3.72
CA VAL A 51 -2.29 -5.83 2.44
C VAL A 51 -0.96 -5.99 1.70
N ASN A 52 0.00 -5.10 1.98
CA ASN A 52 1.36 -5.17 1.45
C ASN A 52 2.32 -4.42 2.39
N THR A 53 3.50 -4.97 2.61
CA THR A 53 4.52 -4.37 3.47
C THR A 53 5.84 -4.29 2.72
N LEU A 54 6.41 -3.10 2.67
CA LEU A 54 7.77 -2.85 2.23
C LEU A 54 8.67 -2.71 3.45
N THR A 55 9.85 -3.33 3.40
CA THR A 55 10.85 -3.29 4.46
C THR A 55 12.21 -2.97 3.86
N ALA A 56 12.89 -1.95 4.37
CA ALA A 56 14.28 -1.70 4.03
C ALA A 56 15.16 -2.84 4.56
N VAL A 57 15.93 -3.49 3.68
CA VAL A 57 16.77 -4.64 4.05
C VAL A 57 18.21 -4.23 4.32
N THR A 58 18.63 -3.11 3.74
CA THR A 58 19.99 -2.57 3.85
C THR A 58 19.95 -1.12 4.28
N THR A 59 21.12 -0.54 4.57
CA THR A 59 21.23 0.87 4.91
C THR A 59 21.19 1.80 3.69
N ALA A 60 21.10 1.28 2.47
CA ALA A 60 21.10 2.09 1.26
C ALA A 60 19.76 2.82 1.10
N GLY A 61 19.78 4.14 1.14
CA GLY A 61 18.66 4.96 0.68
C GLY A 61 18.73 5.24 -0.82
N LEU A 62 17.75 5.97 -1.38
CA LEU A 62 17.64 6.28 -2.82
C LEU A 62 17.61 5.06 -3.75
N VAL A 63 17.29 3.87 -3.23
CA VAL A 63 17.09 2.64 -3.99
C VAL A 63 15.61 2.26 -4.03
N VAL A 64 15.23 1.47 -5.03
CA VAL A 64 13.87 0.94 -5.13
C VAL A 64 13.75 -0.26 -4.22
N GLU A 65 12.95 -0.12 -3.18
CA GLU A 65 12.50 -1.20 -2.33
C GLU A 65 11.18 -1.76 -2.86
N THR A 66 10.99 -3.07 -2.75
CA THR A 66 9.78 -3.77 -3.22
C THR A 66 9.04 -4.38 -2.05
N GLY A 67 7.75 -4.10 -1.97
CA GLY A 67 6.87 -4.65 -0.95
C GLY A 67 6.49 -6.10 -1.19
N VAL A 68 6.27 -6.81 -0.09
CA VAL A 68 5.79 -8.19 -0.06
C VAL A 68 4.29 -8.15 0.25
N PRO A 69 3.42 -8.66 -0.65
CA PRO A 69 1.99 -8.78 -0.38
C PRO A 69 1.71 -9.66 0.84
N ASP A 70 0.74 -9.25 1.66
CA ASP A 70 0.31 -10.05 2.82
C ASP A 70 -0.31 -11.38 2.36
N VAL A 71 0.06 -12.48 3.02
CA VAL A 71 -0.36 -13.83 2.59
C VAL A 71 -1.88 -14.04 2.69
N THR A 72 -2.53 -13.37 3.62
CA THR A 72 -3.96 -13.52 3.94
C THR A 72 -4.79 -12.42 3.29
N ASN A 73 -4.28 -11.18 3.32
CA ASN A 73 -5.04 -9.98 3.06
C ASN A 73 -4.75 -9.32 1.71
N LYS A 74 -3.79 -9.82 0.92
CA LYS A 74 -3.49 -9.28 -0.43
C LYS A 74 -4.68 -9.19 -1.39
N GLY A 75 -5.73 -9.99 -1.16
CA GLY A 75 -6.96 -10.01 -1.96
C GLY A 75 -8.06 -9.08 -1.45
N LEU A 76 -7.80 -8.26 -0.43
CA LEU A 76 -8.80 -7.33 0.08
C LEU A 76 -9.13 -6.27 -0.98
N VAL A 77 -10.44 -6.16 -1.26
CA VAL A 77 -10.98 -5.25 -2.25
C VAL A 77 -11.13 -3.86 -1.65
N PHE A 78 -10.68 -2.88 -2.41
CA PHE A 78 -10.99 -1.47 -2.24
C PHE A 78 -12.01 -1.07 -3.30
N ASP A 79 -13.03 -0.31 -2.90
CA ASP A 79 -14.10 0.15 -3.76
C ASP A 79 -14.51 1.58 -3.36
N PRO A 80 -14.27 2.60 -4.22
CA PRO A 80 -14.65 3.97 -3.91
C PRO A 80 -16.16 4.20 -3.83
N ALA A 81 -16.98 3.27 -4.33
CA ALA A 81 -18.45 3.33 -4.25
C ALA A 81 -19.02 2.59 -3.02
N ASP A 82 -18.20 1.91 -2.22
CA ASP A 82 -18.65 1.26 -0.98
C ASP A 82 -19.17 2.31 0.01
N THR A 83 -19.97 1.91 0.99
CA THR A 83 -20.43 2.80 2.08
C THR A 83 -19.49 2.76 3.30
N THR A 84 -18.61 1.76 3.36
CA THR A 84 -17.64 1.57 4.44
C THR A 84 -16.38 2.38 4.14
N PRO A 85 -16.02 3.40 4.94
CA PRO A 85 -14.87 4.28 4.63
C PRO A 85 -13.54 3.53 4.47
N ALA A 86 -13.33 2.48 5.26
CA ALA A 86 -12.12 1.66 5.17
C ALA A 86 -11.96 0.97 3.80
N ASN A 87 -13.05 0.68 3.09
CA ASN A 87 -13.01 0.06 1.77
C ASN A 87 -12.70 1.07 0.66
N GLN A 88 -12.85 2.37 0.90
CA GLN A 88 -12.70 3.40 -0.14
C GLN A 88 -11.25 3.89 -0.30
N VAL A 89 -10.39 3.68 0.71
CA VAL A 89 -9.05 4.27 0.78
C VAL A 89 -7.98 3.24 1.15
N ILE A 90 -6.80 3.40 0.56
CA ILE A 90 -5.58 2.68 0.95
C ILE A 90 -4.86 3.55 1.98
N LYS A 91 -4.64 3.01 3.17
CA LYS A 91 -3.86 3.68 4.21
C LYS A 91 -2.39 3.33 4.03
N LEU A 92 -1.55 4.32 3.78
CA LEU A 92 -0.10 4.20 3.81
C LEU A 92 0.41 4.70 5.15
N VAL A 93 1.25 3.91 5.81
CA VAL A 93 1.91 4.28 7.07
C VAL A 93 3.40 4.01 6.92
N ALA A 94 4.21 5.05 7.11
CA ALA A 94 5.64 4.88 7.34
C ALA A 94 5.88 4.54 8.82
N ASN A 95 6.77 3.60 9.08
CA ASN A 95 7.22 3.28 10.43
C ASN A 95 8.74 3.18 10.43
N GLY A 96 9.37 3.92 11.34
CA GLY A 96 10.83 4.05 11.42
C GLY A 96 11.34 5.38 10.90
N ALA A 97 12.66 5.58 10.93
CA ALA A 97 13.29 6.90 10.78
C ALA A 97 13.78 7.21 9.35
N ALA A 98 13.37 6.42 8.35
CA ALA A 98 13.82 6.51 6.95
C ALA A 98 13.51 7.83 6.22
N GLY A 99 12.89 8.81 6.87
CA GLY A 99 12.53 10.09 6.27
C GLY A 99 11.35 9.99 5.29
N ALA A 100 11.24 10.96 4.38
CA ALA A 100 10.20 10.97 3.36
C ALA A 100 10.43 9.89 2.29
N ALA A 101 9.37 9.40 1.66
CA ALA A 101 9.42 8.40 0.60
C ALA A 101 8.50 8.74 -0.57
N LEU A 102 8.87 8.29 -1.76
CA LEU A 102 7.96 8.22 -2.91
C LEU A 102 7.49 6.78 -3.06
N VAL A 103 6.18 6.57 -3.02
CA VAL A 103 5.55 5.25 -3.02
C VAL A 103 4.75 5.06 -4.30
N GLU A 104 5.07 4.02 -5.07
CA GLU A 104 4.28 3.56 -6.20
C GLU A 104 3.39 2.40 -5.74
N ILE A 105 2.07 2.59 -5.84
CA ILE A 105 1.08 1.54 -5.62
C ILE A 105 0.65 1.00 -6.99
N GLU A 106 0.80 -0.30 -7.16
CA GLU A 106 0.30 -1.03 -8.30
C GLU A 106 -1.10 -1.56 -7.97
N PHE A 107 -2.14 -0.96 -8.58
CA PHE A 107 -3.54 -1.28 -8.33
C PHE A 107 -4.14 -2.09 -9.48
N ASP A 108 -4.74 -3.23 -9.18
CA ASP A 108 -5.37 -4.11 -10.17
C ASP A 108 -6.89 -4.01 -10.12
N GLU A 109 -7.48 -3.50 -11.20
CA GLU A 109 -8.92 -3.35 -11.43
C GLU A 109 -9.57 -4.66 -11.94
N PHE A 110 -8.77 -5.64 -12.36
CA PHE A 110 -9.24 -6.90 -12.94
C PHE A 110 -9.09 -8.09 -12.00
N ALA A 111 -8.68 -7.87 -10.74
CA ALA A 111 -8.63 -8.91 -9.73
C ALA A 111 -10.04 -9.50 -9.53
N TYR A 112 -10.29 -10.61 -10.21
CA TYR A 112 -11.58 -11.28 -10.32
C TYR A 112 -12.11 -11.62 -8.91
N VAL A 113 -13.17 -10.93 -8.49
CA VAL A 113 -13.92 -11.31 -7.30
C VAL A 113 -15.14 -12.09 -7.75
N LYS A 114 -15.11 -13.42 -7.59
CA LYS A 114 -16.32 -14.24 -7.64
C LYS A 114 -17.23 -13.77 -6.50
N GLN A 115 -18.18 -12.88 -6.76
CA GLN A 115 -19.26 -12.61 -5.81
C GLN A 115 -20.09 -13.89 -5.70
N ALA A 116 -20.23 -14.42 -4.49
CA ALA A 116 -21.32 -15.35 -4.22
C ALA A 116 -22.63 -14.58 -4.42
N ALA A 117 -23.58 -15.14 -5.17
CA ALA A 117 -24.91 -14.57 -5.24
C ALA A 117 -25.46 -14.45 -3.81
N SER A 118 -25.80 -13.23 -3.39
CA SER A 118 -26.52 -13.03 -2.14
C SER A 118 -27.99 -13.28 -2.40
N GLU A 119 -28.41 -14.53 -2.34
CA GLU A 119 -29.82 -14.92 -2.23
C GLU A 119 -30.00 -15.75 -0.95
N ALA A 120 -30.66 -15.15 0.03
CA ALA A 120 -31.60 -15.77 0.95
C ALA A 120 -32.53 -14.69 1.51
#